data_AF-A0A380K8U9-F1
#
_entry.id   AF-A0A380K8U9-F1
#
_cell.length_a   1.000
_cell.length_b   1.000
_cell.length_c   1.000
_cell.angle_alpha   90.00
_cell.angle_beta   90.00
_cell.angle_gamma   90.00
#
_symmetry.space_group_name_H-M   'P 1'
#
loop_
_entity.id
_entity.type
_entity.pdbx_description
1 polymer ?
#
loop_
_entity_poly.entity_id
_entity_poly.type
_entity_poly.pdbx_seq_one_letter_code
_entity_poly.pdbx_strand_id
1 'polypeptide(L)'
;MGETVIAIISTYPLTESLYQGALLFAGMSFMFISYMTQTFLAIDHHRQTAGSLMFYAHIPIFIGINIFTVEIEFLADSHHANLGFALFLFSFLSFYAGVLTTTHYNQSIYQLHLKTYLKIGLLLGIGAFIMFLVRHHILLLSLVLCATTWAYNCYYLAVRRRKRE
;
A
#
# COMPACT_ATOMS: atom_id res chain seq x y z
N MET A 1 7.38 9.91 -4.29
CA MET A 1 8.18 8.74 -3.85
C MET A 1 9.52 9.17 -3.29
N GLY A 2 10.38 9.89 -4.04
CA GLY A 2 11.65 10.39 -3.51
C GLY A 2 11.51 11.23 -2.23
N GLU A 3 10.51 12.11 -2.18
CA GLU A 3 10.20 12.93 -1.00
C GLU A 3 9.84 12.09 0.24
N THR A 4 9.08 11.02 0.07
CA THR A 4 8.73 10.11 1.17
C THR A 4 9.96 9.41 1.74
N VAL A 5 10.94 9.04 0.90
CA VAL A 5 12.21 8.46 1.36
C VAL A 5 13.01 9.47 2.17
N ILE A 6 13.08 10.71 1.68
CA ILE A 6 13.77 11.81 2.37
C ILE A 6 13.11 12.07 3.73
N ALA A 7 11.77 12.10 3.79
CA ALA A 7 11.03 12.26 5.04
C ALA A 7 11.32 11.12 6.04
N ILE A 8 11.30 9.86 5.60
CA ILE A 8 11.66 8.71 6.48
C ILE A 8 13.06 8.88 7.07
N ILE A 9 14.06 9.21 6.23
CA ILE A 9 15.46 9.36 6.66
C ILE A 9 15.62 10.57 7.59
N SER A 10 14.88 11.65 7.35
CA SER A 10 14.90 12.87 8.16
C SER A 10 14.25 12.66 9.53
N THR A 11 13.11 11.97 9.57
CA THR A 11 12.32 11.73 10.80
C THR A 11 12.88 10.59 11.64
N TYR A 12 13.37 9.52 11.01
CA TYR A 12 14.01 8.38 11.66
C TYR A 12 15.47 8.29 11.20
N PRO A 13 16.35 9.18 11.71
CA PRO A 13 17.73 9.23 11.29
C PRO A 13 18.42 7.89 11.53
N LEU A 14 19.21 7.48 10.53
CA LEU A 14 19.93 6.20 10.47
C LEU A 14 20.85 5.95 11.68
N THR A 15 21.15 6.99 12.46
CA THR A 15 22.00 6.99 13.65
C THR A 15 21.28 6.55 14.93
N GLU A 16 19.96 6.71 15.03
CA GLU A 16 19.20 6.47 16.28
C GLU A 16 18.09 5.42 16.13
N SER A 17 17.45 5.34 14.96
CA SER A 17 16.26 4.50 14.75
C SER A 17 16.27 3.80 13.38
N LEU A 18 17.46 3.38 12.93
CA LEU A 18 17.71 2.71 11.64
C LEU A 18 16.67 1.64 11.29
N TYR A 19 16.37 0.75 12.25
CA TYR A 19 15.46 -0.36 12.02
C TYR A 19 14.02 0.11 11.72
N GLN A 20 13.55 1.17 12.39
CA GLN A 20 12.20 1.71 12.20
C GLN A 20 12.06 2.33 10.81
N GLY A 21 13.00 3.22 10.44
CA GLY A 21 13.03 3.84 9.12
C GLY A 21 13.15 2.81 7.99
N ALA A 22 14.04 1.82 8.15
CA ALA A 22 14.22 0.76 7.16
C ALA A 22 12.95 -0.10 6.96
N LEU A 23 12.26 -0.45 8.04
CA LEU A 23 11.00 -1.21 7.98
C LEU A 23 9.86 -0.41 7.34
N LEU A 24 9.71 0.88 7.68
CA LEU A 24 8.73 1.77 7.04
C LEU A 24 9.00 1.91 5.54
N PHE A 25 10.27 2.10 5.17
CA PHE A 25 10.68 2.16 3.77
C PHE A 25 10.43 0.84 3.02
N ALA A 26 10.70 -0.30 3.66
CA ALA A 26 10.40 -1.61 3.09
C ALA A 26 8.90 -1.82 2.85
N GLY A 27 8.05 -1.47 3.82
CA GLY A 27 6.60 -1.54 3.69
C GLY A 27 6.07 -0.69 2.54
N MET A 28 6.56 0.55 2.43
CA MET A 28 6.29 1.45 1.30
C MET A 28 6.73 0.86 -0.04
N SER A 29 7.92 0.26 -0.08
CA SER A 29 8.44 -0.37 -1.30
C SER A 29 7.57 -1.55 -1.74
N PHE A 30 7.06 -2.36 -0.81
CA PHE A 30 6.13 -3.45 -1.13
C PHE A 30 4.78 -2.95 -1.63
N MET A 31 4.25 -1.87 -1.05
CA MET A 31 3.06 -1.20 -1.59
C MET A 31 3.32 -0.75 -3.03
N PHE A 32 4.45 -0.09 -3.29
CA PHE A 32 4.80 0.34 -4.65
C PHE A 32 4.92 -0.82 -5.64
N ILE A 33 5.52 -1.95 -5.23
CA ILE A 33 5.59 -3.16 -6.06
C ILE A 33 4.20 -3.69 -6.38
N SER A 34 3.26 -3.67 -5.42
CA SER A 34 1.86 -4.05 -5.67
C SER A 34 1.24 -3.18 -6.76
N TYR A 35 1.42 -1.87 -6.66
CA TYR A 35 0.94 -0.92 -7.66
C TYR A 35 1.56 -1.16 -9.04
N MET A 36 2.88 -1.28 -9.14
CA MET A 36 3.58 -1.54 -10.41
C MET A 36 3.14 -2.84 -11.05
N THR A 37 2.94 -3.89 -10.25
CA THR A 37 2.46 -5.19 -10.73
C THR A 37 1.07 -5.09 -11.35
N GLN A 38 0.20 -4.26 -10.79
CA GLN A 38 -1.14 -4.01 -11.34
C GLN A 38 -1.08 -3.16 -12.62
N THR A 39 -0.35 -2.05 -12.59
CA THR A 39 -0.40 -1.07 -13.68
C THR A 39 0.41 -1.47 -14.91
N PHE A 40 1.62 -2.00 -14.73
CA PHE A 40 2.48 -2.36 -15.85
C PHE A 40 2.19 -3.75 -16.43
N LEU A 41 1.80 -4.72 -15.59
CA LEU A 41 1.72 -6.12 -16.02
C LEU A 41 0.31 -6.65 -16.24
N ALA A 42 -0.73 -5.97 -15.75
CA ALA A 42 -2.10 -6.49 -15.76
C ALA A 42 -3.08 -5.65 -16.61
N ILE A 43 -2.74 -4.40 -16.91
CA ILE A 43 -3.56 -3.52 -17.74
C ILE A 43 -3.41 -3.86 -19.23
N ASP A 44 -4.55 -3.97 -19.91
CA ASP A 44 -4.62 -4.20 -21.35
C ASP A 44 -4.24 -2.94 -22.12
N HIS A 45 -3.00 -2.86 -22.58
CA HIS A 45 -2.50 -1.71 -23.34
C HIS A 45 -3.14 -1.59 -24.75
N HIS A 46 -3.93 -2.59 -25.17
CA HIS A 46 -4.58 -2.59 -26.48
C HIS A 46 -5.95 -1.87 -26.52
N ARG A 47 -6.53 -1.51 -25.36
CA ARG A 47 -7.77 -0.73 -25.31
C ARG A 47 -7.48 0.78 -25.46
N GLN A 48 -7.65 1.27 -26.69
CA GLN A 48 -7.43 2.68 -27.13
C GLN A 48 -8.21 3.75 -26.32
N THR A 49 -9.21 3.37 -25.52
CA THR A 49 -10.07 4.25 -24.73
C THR A 49 -9.67 4.40 -23.25
N ALA A 50 -8.56 3.80 -22.80
CA ALA A 50 -8.24 3.67 -21.37
C ALA A 50 -7.36 4.79 -20.77
N GLY A 51 -6.88 5.75 -21.57
CA GLY A 51 -5.88 6.75 -21.12
C GLY A 51 -6.34 7.68 -19.99
N SER A 52 -7.52 8.31 -20.11
CA SER A 52 -8.00 9.25 -19.08
C SER A 52 -8.57 8.53 -17.85
N LEU A 53 -9.17 7.35 -18.04
CA LEU A 53 -9.79 6.59 -16.95
C LEU A 53 -8.76 5.85 -16.09
N MET A 54 -7.63 5.39 -16.68
CA MET A 54 -6.45 4.95 -15.92
C MET A 54 -5.94 6.06 -15.02
N PHE A 55 -5.85 7.29 -15.53
CA PHE A 55 -5.37 8.45 -14.76
C PHE A 55 -6.21 8.66 -13.48
N TYR A 56 -7.54 8.55 -13.56
CA TYR A 56 -8.41 8.65 -12.39
C TYR A 56 -8.17 7.55 -11.34
N ALA A 57 -7.88 6.32 -11.77
CA ALA A 57 -7.59 5.22 -10.85
C ALA A 57 -6.22 5.38 -10.15
N HIS A 58 -5.34 6.23 -10.67
CA HIS A 58 -4.06 6.56 -10.04
C HIS A 58 -4.20 7.68 -9.00
N ILE A 59 -5.26 8.50 -9.04
CA ILE A 59 -5.45 9.62 -8.10
C ILE A 59 -5.46 9.16 -6.63
N PRO A 60 -6.22 8.11 -6.23
CA PRO A 60 -6.19 7.62 -4.84
C PRO A 60 -4.81 7.13 -4.40
N ILE A 61 -4.03 6.57 -5.33
CA ILE A 61 -2.68 6.06 -5.10
C ILE A 61 -1.70 7.22 -4.88
N PHE A 62 -1.77 8.26 -5.73
CA PHE A 62 -1.01 9.50 -5.53
C PHE A 62 -1.37 10.16 -4.20
N ILE A 63 -2.65 10.25 -3.86
CA ILE A 63 -3.09 10.80 -2.57
C ILE A 63 -2.51 9.98 -1.42
N GLY A 64 -2.64 8.64 -1.46
CA GLY A 64 -2.11 7.76 -0.42
C GLY A 64 -0.60 7.89 -0.23
N ILE A 65 0.18 7.97 -1.31
CA ILE A 65 1.64 8.14 -1.22
C ILE A 65 2.02 9.52 -0.65
N ASN A 66 1.31 10.58 -1.03
CA ASN A 66 1.60 11.93 -0.53
C ASN A 66 1.27 12.07 0.95
N ILE A 67 0.14 11.51 1.39
CA ILE A 67 -0.24 11.50 2.81
C ILE A 67 0.72 10.62 3.61
N PHE A 68 1.24 9.54 3.02
CA PHE A 68 2.27 8.70 3.64
C PHE A 68 3.54 9.48 4.02
N THR A 69 3.91 10.51 3.26
CA THR A 69 5.05 11.37 3.61
C THR A 69 4.77 12.20 4.87
N VAL A 70 3.58 12.78 4.95
CA VAL A 70 3.19 13.70 6.04
C VAL A 70 2.96 12.93 7.34
N GLU A 71 2.34 11.75 7.28
CA GLU A 71 2.02 10.98 8.48
C GLU A 71 3.25 10.49 9.24
N ILE A 72 4.38 10.25 8.55
CA ILE A 72 5.63 9.81 9.16
C ILE A 72 6.14 10.83 10.18
N GLU A 73 6.07 12.11 9.84
CA GLU A 73 6.44 13.22 10.72
C GLU A 73 5.52 13.28 11.94
N PHE A 74 4.20 13.13 11.72
CA PHE A 74 3.21 13.11 12.82
C PHE A 74 3.25 11.85 13.69
N LEU A 75 3.70 10.71 13.16
CA LEU A 75 3.89 9.46 13.90
C LEU A 75 5.08 9.55 14.86
N ALA A 76 6.11 10.32 14.49
CA ALA A 76 7.28 10.54 15.34
C ALA A 76 7.02 11.56 16.46
N ASP A 77 6.13 12.52 16.23
CA ASP A 77 5.69 13.44 17.27
C ASP A 77 4.66 12.80 18.22
N SER A 78 5.10 12.50 19.44
CA SER A 78 4.26 11.92 20.49
C SER A 78 2.98 12.72 20.81
N HIS A 79 2.96 14.04 20.56
CA HIS A 79 1.78 14.87 20.81
C HIS A 79 0.69 14.66 19.76
N HIS A 80 1.08 14.31 18.54
CA HIS A 80 0.19 14.15 17.39
C HIS A 80 0.11 12.71 16.87
N ALA A 81 0.65 11.74 17.60
CA ALA A 81 0.72 10.32 17.19
C ALA A 81 -0.64 9.72 16.80
N ASN A 82 -1.74 10.13 17.43
CA ASN A 82 -3.09 9.67 17.05
C ASN A 82 -3.52 10.20 15.67
N LEU A 83 -3.17 11.44 15.34
CA LEU A 83 -3.43 12.03 14.03
C LEU A 83 -2.51 11.41 12.98
N GLY A 84 -1.24 11.19 13.30
CA GLY A 84 -0.30 10.44 12.45
C GLY A 84 -0.81 9.02 12.14
N PHE A 85 -1.32 8.30 13.13
CA PHE A 85 -1.93 6.98 12.92
C PHE A 85 -3.19 7.03 12.05
N ALA A 86 -4.05 8.04 12.23
CA ALA A 86 -5.26 8.21 11.42
C ALA A 86 -4.90 8.46 9.94
N LEU A 87 -3.89 9.31 9.69
CA LEU A 87 -3.36 9.55 8.36
C LEU A 87 -2.74 8.26 7.77
N PHE A 88 -1.98 7.51 8.57
CA PHE A 88 -1.40 6.20 8.20
C PHE A 88 -2.45 5.21 7.73
N LEU A 89 -3.52 5.05 8.52
CA LEU A 89 -4.59 4.14 8.15
C LEU A 89 -5.33 4.63 6.89
N PHE A 90 -5.52 5.94 6.76
CA PHE A 90 -6.14 6.53 5.58
C PHE A 90 -5.29 6.31 4.32
N SER A 91 -3.98 6.54 4.38
CA SER A 91 -3.02 6.31 3.30
C SER A 91 -3.03 4.85 2.86
N PHE A 92 -2.95 3.92 3.83
CA PHE A 92 -2.99 2.49 3.58
C PHE A 92 -4.28 2.05 2.88
N LEU A 93 -5.44 2.47 3.40
CA LEU A 93 -6.74 2.12 2.84
C LEU A 93 -6.97 2.75 1.47
N SER A 94 -6.65 4.03 1.31
CA SER A 94 -6.79 4.77 0.04
C SER A 94 -5.91 4.14 -1.05
N PHE A 95 -4.66 3.80 -0.71
CA PHE A 95 -3.74 3.13 -1.61
C PHE A 95 -4.30 1.80 -2.11
N TYR A 96 -4.69 0.91 -1.20
CA TYR A 96 -5.20 -0.40 -1.57
C TYR A 96 -6.59 -0.35 -2.22
N ALA A 97 -7.42 0.63 -1.89
CA ALA A 97 -8.66 0.90 -2.61
C ALA A 97 -8.37 1.28 -4.07
N GLY A 98 -7.42 2.17 -4.34
CA GLY A 98 -6.99 2.52 -5.69
C GLY A 98 -6.40 1.32 -6.46
N VAL A 99 -5.63 0.49 -5.77
CA VAL A 99 -5.07 -0.75 -6.33
C VAL A 99 -6.18 -1.79 -6.62
N LEU A 100 -7.27 -1.83 -5.87
CA LEU A 100 -8.38 -2.76 -6.12
C LEU A 100 -9.32 -2.28 -7.23
N THR A 101 -9.56 -0.97 -7.33
CA THR A 101 -10.37 -0.39 -8.41
C THR A 101 -9.66 -0.50 -9.76
N THR A 102 -8.34 -0.37 -9.80
CA THR A 102 -7.54 -0.63 -11.02
C THR A 102 -7.71 -2.05 -11.55
N THR A 103 -7.93 -3.04 -10.68
CA THR A 103 -8.14 -4.43 -11.10
C THR A 103 -9.42 -4.67 -11.93
N HIS A 104 -10.43 -3.81 -11.81
CA HIS A 104 -11.63 -3.88 -12.67
C HIS A 104 -11.30 -3.66 -14.16
N TYR A 105 -10.18 -3.00 -14.44
CA TYR A 105 -9.72 -2.65 -15.78
C TYR A 105 -8.66 -3.61 -16.32
N ASN A 106 -8.27 -4.62 -15.55
CA ASN A 106 -7.38 -5.67 -16.02
C ASN A 106 -8.03 -6.50 -17.14
N GLN A 107 -7.21 -7.12 -18.00
CA GLN A 107 -7.70 -8.05 -19.04
C GLN A 107 -8.67 -9.08 -18.44
N SER A 108 -9.66 -9.55 -19.21
CA SER A 108 -10.71 -10.47 -18.72
C SER A 108 -10.15 -11.70 -18.00
N ILE A 109 -8.97 -12.18 -18.41
CA ILE A 109 -8.22 -13.27 -17.78
C ILE A 109 -7.78 -12.89 -16.34
N TYR A 110 -7.38 -11.64 -16.10
CA TYR A 110 -6.91 -11.15 -14.80
C TYR A 110 -7.99 -10.51 -13.93
N GLN A 111 -9.23 -10.34 -14.42
CA GLN A 111 -10.35 -9.84 -13.60
C GLN A 111 -10.57 -10.72 -12.37
N LEU A 112 -10.48 -10.12 -11.18
CA LEU A 112 -10.63 -10.86 -9.93
C LEU A 112 -12.11 -11.23 -9.73
N HIS A 113 -12.35 -12.50 -9.43
CA HIS A 113 -13.69 -12.93 -9.03
C HIS A 113 -14.05 -12.30 -7.68
N LEU A 114 -15.34 -12.07 -7.42
CA LEU A 114 -15.83 -11.49 -6.16
C LEU A 114 -15.25 -12.18 -4.90
N LYS A 115 -15.05 -13.51 -4.95
CA LYS A 115 -14.44 -14.29 -3.86
C LYS A 115 -12.99 -13.87 -3.58
N THR A 116 -12.24 -13.47 -4.60
CA THR A 116 -10.86 -13.00 -4.45
C THR A 116 -10.82 -11.58 -3.91
N TYR A 117 -11.74 -10.71 -4.33
CA TYR A 117 -11.92 -9.39 -3.73
C TYR A 117 -12.23 -9.48 -2.23
N LEU A 118 -13.15 -10.37 -1.83
CA LEU A 118 -13.49 -10.57 -0.42
C LEU A 118 -12.31 -11.09 0.40
N LYS A 119 -11.53 -12.05 -0.14
CA LYS A 119 -10.33 -12.56 0.54
C LYS A 119 -9.25 -11.49 0.71
N ILE A 120 -9.02 -10.67 -0.31
CA ILE A 120 -8.06 -9.57 -0.25
C ILE A 120 -8.55 -8.49 0.71
N GLY A 121 -9.82 -8.11 0.64
CA GLY A 121 -10.43 -7.16 1.58
C GLY A 121 -10.34 -7.64 3.02
N LEU A 122 -10.56 -8.94 3.27
CA LEU A 122 -10.40 -9.54 4.59
C LEU A 122 -8.94 -9.49 5.05
N LEU A 123 -7.97 -9.82 4.19
CA LEU A 123 -6.55 -9.74 4.51
C LEU A 123 -6.13 -8.31 4.91
N LEU A 124 -6.54 -7.32 4.11
CA LEU A 124 -6.26 -5.91 4.38
C LEU A 124 -6.99 -5.42 5.64
N GLY A 125 -8.22 -5.85 5.87
CA GLY A 125 -9.00 -5.54 7.06
C GLY A 125 -8.38 -6.12 8.34
N ILE A 126 -7.89 -7.36 8.29
CA ILE A 126 -7.13 -7.96 9.41
C ILE A 126 -5.84 -7.18 9.65
N GLY A 127 -5.10 -6.84 8.60
CA GLY A 127 -3.89 -6.02 8.71
C GLY A 127 -4.16 -4.66 9.37
N ALA A 128 -5.19 -3.94 8.90
CA ALA A 128 -5.65 -2.68 9.47
C ALA A 128 -6.07 -2.80 10.94
N PHE A 129 -6.78 -3.88 11.30
CA PHE A 129 -7.17 -4.13 12.69
C PHE A 129 -5.96 -4.38 13.59
N ILE A 130 -5.00 -5.19 13.13
CA ILE A 130 -3.76 -5.43 13.89
C ILE A 130 -2.97 -4.13 14.04
N MET A 131 -2.85 -3.32 12.98
CA MET A 131 -2.22 -1.99 13.02
C MET A 131 -2.86 -1.08 14.08
N PHE A 132 -4.20 -1.11 14.21
CA PHE A 132 -4.91 -0.36 15.25
C PHE A 132 -4.56 -0.81 16.66
N LEU A 133 -4.36 -2.12 16.89
CA LEU A 133 -3.96 -2.66 18.19
C LEU A 133 -2.53 -2.24 18.56
N VAL A 134 -1.61 -2.19 17.58
CA VAL A 134 -0.20 -1.85 17.80
C VAL A 134 0.14 -0.38 17.54
N ARG A 135 -0.86 0.50 17.42
CA ARG A 135 -0.71 1.90 17.00
C ARG A 135 0.31 2.72 17.80
N HIS A 136 0.57 2.36 19.06
CA HIS A 136 1.50 3.05 19.94
C HIS A 136 2.97 2.59 19.75
N HIS A 137 3.21 1.54 18.97
CA HIS A 137 4.53 0.94 18.77
C HIS A 137 4.92 0.98 17.29
N ILE A 138 5.67 2.02 16.88
CA ILE A 138 6.09 2.23 15.49
C ILE A 138 6.78 0.98 14.91
N LEU A 139 7.69 0.34 15.65
CA LEU A 139 8.34 -0.90 15.20
C LEU A 139 7.34 -2.01 14.83
N LEU A 140 6.35 -2.25 15.68
CA LEU A 140 5.32 -3.26 15.44
C LEU A 140 4.42 -2.84 14.28
N LEU A 141 4.07 -1.56 14.20
CA LEU A 141 3.28 -1.01 13.10
C LEU A 141 3.96 -1.24 11.75
N SER A 142 5.26 -0.94 11.64
CA SER A 142 6.05 -1.17 10.41
C SER A 142 6.19 -2.65 10.07
N LEU A 143 6.34 -3.53 11.06
CA LEU A 143 6.36 -4.97 10.84
C LEU A 143 5.03 -5.50 10.30
N VAL A 144 3.91 -5.04 10.87
CA VAL A 144 2.57 -5.41 10.41
C VAL A 144 2.31 -4.89 9.00
N LEU A 145 2.79 -3.67 8.67
CA LEU A 145 2.75 -3.14 7.31
C LEU A 145 3.50 -4.05 6.33
N CYS A 146 4.77 -4.36 6.63
CA CYS A 146 5.57 -5.27 5.80
C CYS A 146 4.90 -6.64 5.63
N ALA A 147 4.42 -7.26 6.71
CA ALA A 147 3.78 -8.57 6.67
C ALA A 147 2.50 -8.56 5.84
N THR A 148 1.65 -7.55 6.00
CA THR A 148 0.38 -7.43 5.29
C THR A 148 0.60 -7.19 3.79
N THR A 149 1.49 -6.26 3.46
CA THR A 149 1.82 -5.89 2.08
C THR A 149 2.54 -7.03 1.34
N TRP A 150 3.43 -7.77 2.03
CA TRP A 150 4.05 -8.97 1.50
C TRP A 150 3.02 -10.08 1.24
N ALA A 151 2.17 -10.39 2.22
CA ALA A 151 1.14 -11.41 2.09
C ALA A 151 0.17 -11.09 0.95
N TYR A 152 -0.20 -9.81 0.79
CA TYR A 152 -0.98 -9.33 -0.35
C TYR A 152 -0.27 -9.66 -1.68
N ASN A 153 1.00 -9.29 -1.81
CA ASN A 153 1.78 -9.52 -3.04
C ASN A 153 1.90 -11.01 -3.37
N CYS A 154 2.23 -11.85 -2.39
CA CYS A 154 2.31 -13.29 -2.57
C CYS A 154 0.98 -13.90 -2.99
N TYR A 155 -0.12 -13.52 -2.32
CA TYR A 155 -1.45 -14.00 -2.65
C TYR A 155 -1.88 -13.58 -4.06
N TYR A 156 -1.65 -12.30 -4.42
CA TYR A 156 -1.96 -11.78 -5.74
C TYR A 156 -1.20 -12.52 -6.85
N LEU A 157 0.11 -12.75 -6.67
CA LEU A 157 0.92 -13.52 -7.61
C LEU A 157 0.47 -14.98 -7.72
N ALA A 158 0.10 -15.62 -6.60
CA ALA A 158 -0.40 -16.99 -6.60
C ALA A 158 -1.73 -17.13 -7.36
N VAL A 159 -2.66 -16.20 -7.14
CA VAL A 159 -3.92 -16.14 -7.90
C VAL A 159 -3.65 -15.97 -9.38
N ARG A 160 -2.66 -15.14 -9.74
CA ARG A 160 -2.28 -14.90 -11.14
C ARG A 160 -1.70 -16.15 -11.81
N ARG A 161 -0.85 -16.91 -11.12
CA ARG A 161 -0.25 -18.16 -11.65
C ARG A 161 -1.31 -19.20 -11.97
N ARG A 162 -2.27 -19.42 -11.07
CA ARG A 162 -3.38 -20.39 -11.27
C ARG A 162 -4.29 -20.08 -12.45
N LYS A 163 -4.24 -18.86 -12.99
CA LYS A 163 -5.02 -18.47 -14.17
C LYS A 163 -4.25 -18.62 -15.49
N ARG A 164 -2.95 -18.95 -15.43
CA ARG A 164 -2.10 -19.20 -16.61
C ARG A 164 -1.96 -20.69 -16.91
N GLU A 165 -2.25 -21.54 -15.94
CA GLU A 165 -2.37 -23.01 -16.05
C GLU A 165 -3.79 -23.38 -16.48
#